data_AF-A0A7W3TPH5-F1
#
_entry.id   AF-A0A7W3TPH5-F1
#
_cell.length_a   1.000
_cell.length_b   1.000
_cell.length_c   1.000
_cell.angle_alpha   90.00
_cell.angle_beta   90.00
_cell.angle_gamma   90.00
#
_symmetry.space_group_name_H-M   'P 1'
#
loop_
_entity.id
_entity.type
_entity.pdbx_description
1 polymer ?
#
loop_
_entity_poly.entity_id
_entity_poly.type
_entity_poly.pdbx_seq_one_letter_code
_entity_poly.pdbx_strand_id
1 'polypeptide(L)' 'MAKIRTRKDNGLLFLDFYYPGVRCREQTALPDTAENRRRVQTLMNQISKEIKQGLFDYAATFPGSPRAAQCSGCFPYPD' A
#
# COMPACT_ATOMS: atom_id res chain seq x y z
N MET A 1 -4.56 -6.87 7.83
CA MET A 1 -5.55 -5.77 7.91
C MET A 1 -4.93 -4.50 7.40
N ALA A 2 -5.53 -3.90 6.38
CA ALA A 2 -5.01 -2.75 5.68
C ALA A 2 -5.71 -1.48 6.21
N LYS A 3 -4.96 -0.45 6.63
CA LYS A 3 -5.49 0.79 7.22
C LYS A 3 -4.99 2.01 6.45
N ILE A 4 -5.86 3.02 6.35
CA ILE A 4 -5.52 4.33 5.76
C ILE A 4 -5.38 5.31 6.92
N ARG A 5 -4.27 6.03 6.94
CA ARG A 5 -3.96 7.00 7.98
C ARG A 5 -3.44 8.26 7.33
N THR A 6 -3.46 9.35 8.10
CA THR A 6 -2.97 10.65 7.67
C THR A 6 -1.70 10.96 8.41
N ARG A 7 -0.67 11.40 7.69
CA ARG A 7 0.59 11.83 8.28
C ARG A 7 0.36 13.22 8.86
N LYS A 8 0.42 13.35 10.19
CA LYS A 8 0.20 14.63 10.89
C LYS A 8 1.23 15.71 10.51
N ASP A 9 2.39 15.27 10.02
CA ASP A 9 3.51 16.12 9.61
C ASP A 9 3.19 16.96 8.35
N ASN A 10 2.71 16.29 7.28
CA ASN A 10 2.47 16.92 5.97
C ASN A 10 0.99 16.92 5.54
N GLY A 11 0.08 16.34 6.34
CA GLY A 11 -1.33 16.20 6.00
C GLY A 11 -1.63 15.21 4.87
N LEU A 12 -0.64 14.41 4.45
CA LEU A 12 -0.78 13.44 3.35
C LEU A 12 -1.31 12.09 3.84
N LEU A 13 -2.12 11.45 3.00
CA LEU A 13 -2.64 10.12 3.23
C LEU A 13 -1.55 9.08 3.00
N PHE A 14 -1.53 8.03 3.83
CA PHE A 14 -0.67 6.88 3.66
C PHE A 14 -1.42 5.58 3.97
N LEU A 15 -1.01 4.52 3.29
CA LEU A 15 -1.54 3.18 3.41
C LEU A 15 -0.60 2.37 4.32
N ASP A 16 -1.14 1.77 5.37
CA ASP A 16 -0.42 0.86 6.28
C ASP A 16 -1.08 -0.52 6.14
N PHE A 17 -0.39 -1.43 5.45
CA PHE A 17 -0.88 -2.79 5.23
C PHE A 17 0.23 -3.82 5.42
N TYR A 18 -0.17 -5.08 5.44
CA TYR A 18 0.75 -6.20 5.51
C TYR A 18 0.59 -6.99 4.21
N TYR A 19 1.73 -7.29 3.58
CA TYR A 19 1.85 -8.07 2.36
C TYR A 19 2.97 -9.08 2.58
N PRO A 20 2.82 -10.33 2.13
CA PRO A 20 3.05 -11.58 2.91
C PRO A 20 3.98 -11.43 4.13
N GLY A 21 3.42 -10.99 5.27
CA GLY A 21 4.16 -10.86 6.54
C GLY A 21 5.03 -9.59 6.68
N VAL A 22 5.29 -8.87 5.60
CA VAL A 22 6.02 -7.60 5.58
C VAL A 22 5.07 -6.44 5.75
N ARG A 23 5.36 -5.57 6.72
CA ARG A 23 4.62 -4.33 6.93
C ARG A 23 5.00 -3.30 5.87
N CYS A 24 4.06 -3.00 4.98
CA CYS A 24 4.20 -2.01 3.94
C CYS A 24 3.51 -0.71 4.37
N ARG A 25 4.28 0.37 4.41
CA ARG A 25 3.80 1.72 4.68
C ARG A 25 4.07 2.58 3.48
N GLU A 26 3.02 2.86 2.72
CA GLU A 26 3.14 3.59 1.48
C GLU A 26 2.47 4.95 1.55
N GLN A 27 3.28 5.99 1.37
CA GLN A 27 2.79 7.36 1.40
C GLN A 27 2.22 7.72 0.03
N THR A 28 1.04 8.33 0.02
CA THR A 28 0.45 8.88 -1.19
C THR A 28 0.77 10.37 -1.31
N ALA A 29 0.72 10.90 -2.53
CA ALA A 29 0.79 12.34 -2.78
C ALA A 29 -0.55 13.07 -2.51
N LEU A 30 -1.53 12.38 -1.95
CA LEU A 30 -2.89 12.91 -1.77
C LEU A 30 -3.06 13.50 -0.36
N PRO A 31 -3.52 14.75 -0.22
CA PRO A 31 -3.87 15.33 1.07
C PRO A 31 -5.14 14.70 1.66
N ASP A 32 -5.30 14.81 2.98
CA ASP A 32 -6.46 14.34 3.74
C ASP A 32 -7.72 15.15 3.43
N THR A 33 -8.38 14.78 2.34
CA THR A 33 -9.70 15.28 1.96
C THR A 33 -10.66 14.12 1.83
N ALA A 34 -11.96 14.36 2.03
CA ALA A 34 -12.97 13.30 1.97
C ALA A 34 -12.96 12.56 0.62
N GLU A 35 -12.75 13.28 -0.49
CA GLU A 35 -12.64 12.70 -1.84
C GLU A 35 -11.40 11.82 -1.98
N ASN A 36 -10.22 12.34 -1.59
CA ASN A 36 -8.98 11.59 -1.67
C ASN A 36 -9.00 10.36 -0.77
N ARG A 37 -9.58 10.49 0.42
CA ARG A 37 -9.71 9.36 1.35
C ARG A 37 -10.57 8.25 0.76
N ARG A 38 -11.65 8.59 0.05
CA ARG A 38 -12.47 7.62 -0.70
C ARG A 38 -11.67 6.96 -1.82
N ARG A 39 -10.91 7.73 -2.60
CA ARG A 39 -10.02 7.19 -3.66
C ARG A 39 -9.00 6.20 -3.09
N VAL A 40 -8.29 6.59 -2.04
CA VAL A 40 -7.30 5.74 -1.36
C VAL A 40 -7.97 4.50 -0.75
N GLN A 41 -9.22 4.61 -0.30
CA GLN A 41 -10.00 3.48 0.22
C GLN A 41 -10.40 2.47 -0.87
N THR A 42 -10.84 2.95 -2.03
CA THR A 42 -11.09 2.09 -3.19
C THR A 42 -9.81 1.38 -3.63
N LEU A 43 -8.71 2.12 -3.74
CA LEU A 43 -7.40 1.57 -4.07
C LEU A 43 -6.98 0.50 -3.04
N MET A 44 -7.13 0.79 -1.74
CA MET A 44 -6.82 -0.19 -0.69
C MET A 44 -7.67 -1.47 -0.78
N ASN A 45 -8.94 -1.35 -1.15
CA ASN A 45 -9.81 -2.50 -1.37
C ASN A 45 -9.37 -3.32 -2.58
N GLN A 46 -8.96 -2.67 -3.68
CA GLN A 46 -8.41 -3.34 -4.86
C GLN A 46 -7.12 -4.10 -4.49
N ILE A 47 -6.17 -3.42 -3.86
CA ILE A 47 -4.92 -4.02 -3.35
C ILE A 47 -5.24 -5.26 -2.49
N SER A 48 -6.11 -5.11 -1.48
CA SER A 48 -6.49 -6.22 -0.60
C SER A 48 -7.07 -7.42 -1.37
N LYS A 49 -7.85 -7.16 -2.43
CA LYS A 49 -8.40 -8.20 -3.30
C LYS A 49 -7.31 -8.86 -4.14
N GLU A 50 -6.45 -8.08 -4.79
CA GLU A 50 -5.35 -8.58 -5.60
C GLU A 50 -4.34 -9.38 -4.77
N ILE A 51 -4.07 -8.96 -3.53
CA ILE A 51 -3.19 -9.68 -2.59
C ILE A 51 -3.79 -11.05 -2.29
N LYS A 52 -5.10 -11.11 -2.01
CA LYS A 52 -5.80 -12.39 -1.78
C LYS A 52 -5.82 -13.28 -3.03
N GLN A 53 -5.84 -12.69 -4.21
CA GLN A 53 -5.79 -13.40 -5.48
C GLN A 53 -4.37 -13.82 -5.88
N GLY A 54 -3.33 -13.33 -5.19
CA GLY A 54 -1.93 -13.54 -5.56
C GLY A 54 -1.51 -12.78 -6.83
N LEU A 55 -2.30 -11.81 -7.27
CA LEU A 55 -2.06 -11.00 -8.48
C LEU A 55 -1.53 -9.60 -8.17
N PHE A 56 -1.41 -9.25 -6.89
CA PHE A 56 -1.00 -7.90 -6.51
C PHE A 56 0.46 -7.64 -6.85
N ASP A 57 0.67 -6.71 -7.77
CA ASP A 57 2.00 -6.25 -8.14
C ASP A 57 2.27 -4.88 -7.48
N TYR A 58 3.14 -4.90 -6.47
CA TYR A 58 3.50 -3.73 -5.68
C TYR A 58 4.18 -2.66 -6.55
N ALA A 59 5.07 -3.09 -7.44
CA ALA A 59 5.83 -2.18 -8.30
C ALA A 59 4.93 -1.53 -9.35
N ALA A 60 3.96 -2.27 -9.90
CA ALA A 60 2.97 -1.71 -10.81
C ALA A 60 2.02 -0.71 -10.12
N THR A 61 1.65 -0.98 -8.86
CA THR A 61 0.73 -0.12 -8.10
C THR A 61 1.42 1.14 -7.57
N PHE A 62 2.71 1.03 -7.19
CA PHE A 62 3.50 2.13 -6.64
C PHE A 62 4.83 2.29 -7.40
N PRO A 63 4.80 2.72 -8.67
CA PRO A 63 5.98 2.76 -9.55
C PRO A 63 7.06 3.76 -9.09
N GLY A 64 6.72 4.68 -8.18
CA GLY A 64 7.66 5.65 -7.60
C GLY A 64 8.04 5.37 -6.14
N SER A 65 7.60 4.26 -5.55
CA SER A 65 7.94 3.98 -4.16
C SER A 65 9.37 3.45 -4.03
N PRO A 66 10.22 4.00 -3.15
CA PRO A 66 11.52 3.41 -2.83
C PRO A 66 11.40 2.00 -2.22
N ARG A 67 10.21 1.61 -1.78
CA ARG A 67 9.92 0.25 -1.29
C ARG A 67 9.55 -0.74 -2.38
N ALA A 68 9.32 -0.30 -3.62
CA ALA A 68 9.06 -1.20 -4.75
C ALA A 68 10.18 -2.23 -4.90
N ALA A 69 11.44 -1.83 -4.68
CA ALA A 69 12.61 -2.72 -4.67
C ALA A 69 12.73 -3.60 -3.41
N GLN A 70 12.19 -3.18 -2.26
CA GLN A 70 12.20 -3.98 -1.02
C GLN A 70 11.08 -5.02 -0.97
N CYS A 71 9.92 -4.71 -1.55
CA CYS A 71 8.78 -5.63 -1.60
C CYS A 71 8.94 -6.72 -2.67
N SER A 72 9.71 -6.45 -3.72
CA SER A 72 10.07 -7.44 -4.76
C SER A 72 11.21 -8.39 -4.33
N GLY A 73 11.81 -8.17 -3.15
CA GLY A 73 13.05 -8.83 -2.73
C GLY A 73 12.98 -9.83 -1.58
N CYS A 74 11.81 -10.25 -1.10
CA CYS A 74 11.74 -11.24 -0.02
C CYS A 74 10.69 -12.32 -0.28
N PHE A 75 11.00 -13.20 -1.23
CA PHE A 75 10.50 -14.57 -1.23
C PHE A 75 11.64 -15.48 -0.75
N PRO A 76 11.60 -15.92 0.50
CA PRO A 76 11.80 -17.32 0.77
C PRO A 76 10.43 -17.84 1.21
N TYR A 77 9.80 -18.64 0.37
CA TYR A 77 8.94 -19.71 0.88
C TYR A 77 9.91 -20.86 1.16
N PRO A 78 10.38 -21.10 2.40
CA PRO A 78 10.85 -22.42 2.75
C PRO A 78 9.59 -23.28 2.93
N ASP A 79 9.50 -24.31 2.07
CA ASP A 79 8.68 -25.53 2.14
C ASP A 79 7.38 -25.48 2.96
#